data_AF-A0A8T2TIM9-F1
#
_entry.id   AF-A0A8T2TIM9-F1
#
_cell.length_a   1.000
_cell.length_b   1.000
_cell.length_c   1.000
_cell.angle_alpha   90.00
_cell.angle_beta   90.00
_cell.angle_gamma   90.00
#
_symmetry.space_group_name_H-M   'P 1'
#
loop_
_entity.id
_entity.type
_entity.pdbx_description
1 polymer ?
#
loop_
_entity_poly.entity_id
_entity_poly.type
_entity_poly.pdbx_seq_one_letter_code
_entity_poly.pdbx_strand_id
1 'polypeptide(L)'
;MARNMHQDRARSVKKGLVRLDRHSGTGRDGAPKKGGAGAKYTWGVPGYDDDGSEVFVDKMDPNFDEEEEETIFTSKRNVDTNK
;
A
#
# COMPACT_ATOMS: atom_id res chain seq x y z
N MET A 1 -25.08 28.90 26.00
CA MET A 1 -23.75 29.48 26.29
C MET A 1 -22.82 29.14 25.14
N ALA A 2 -22.33 30.15 24.40
CA ALA A 2 -21.40 29.93 23.29
C ALA A 2 -19.99 29.65 23.83
N ARG A 3 -19.34 28.62 23.29
CA ARG A 3 -17.99 28.21 23.67
C ARG A 3 -17.01 29.19 23.04
N ASN A 4 -16.10 29.76 23.83
CA ASN A 4 -15.15 30.74 23.31
C ASN A 4 -13.91 30.03 22.73
N MET A 5 -14.02 29.58 21.49
CA MET A 5 -13.00 28.75 20.81
C MET A 5 -11.58 29.37 20.82
N HIS A 6 -11.48 30.71 20.84
CA HIS A 6 -10.20 31.41 20.92
C HIS A 6 -9.46 31.12 22.24
N GLN A 7 -10.18 31.05 23.36
CA GLN A 7 -9.60 30.77 24.67
C GLN A 7 -9.23 29.28 24.79
N ASP A 8 -10.04 28.40 24.21
CA ASP A 8 -9.81 26.94 24.24
C ASP A 8 -8.55 26.55 23.47
N ARG A 9 -8.32 27.16 22.29
CA ARG A 9 -7.09 26.95 21.52
C ARG A 9 -5.85 27.40 22.29
N ALA A 10 -5.89 28.59 22.89
CA ALA A 10 -4.76 29.10 23.70
C ALA A 10 -4.44 28.19 24.90
N ARG A 11 -5.47 27.66 25.56
CA ARG A 11 -5.32 26.67 26.65
C ARG A 11 -4.71 25.36 26.16
N SER A 12 -5.14 24.88 24.99
CA SER A 12 -4.62 23.67 24.36
C SER A 12 -3.15 23.81 23.93
N VAL A 13 -2.75 24.99 23.43
CA VAL A 13 -1.33 25.31 23.12
C VAL A 13 -0.49 25.29 24.39
N LYS A 14 -0.92 25.97 25.47
CA LYS A 14 -0.17 26.02 26.74
C LYS A 14 0.01 24.66 27.40
N LYS A 15 -0.99 23.79 27.29
CA LYS A 15 -0.91 22.41 27.80
C LYS A 15 -0.15 21.46 26.87
N GLY A 16 0.32 21.93 25.71
CA GLY A 16 1.03 21.12 24.73
C GLY A 16 0.16 20.15 23.92
N LEU A 17 -1.17 20.14 24.12
CA LEU A 17 -2.09 19.23 23.42
C LEU A 17 -2.13 19.50 21.91
N VAL A 18 -1.81 20.71 21.46
CA VAL A 18 -1.70 21.02 20.02
C VAL A 18 -0.60 20.21 19.32
N ARG A 19 0.44 19.77 20.05
CA ARG A 19 1.50 18.91 19.50
C ARG A 19 1.11 17.44 19.40
N LEU A 20 0.02 17.06 20.09
CA LEU A 20 -0.56 15.71 20.04
C LEU A 20 -1.67 15.61 18.98
N ASP A 21 -1.97 16.72 18.32
CA ASP A 21 -2.96 16.79 17.27
C ASP A 21 -2.47 16.05 16.02
N ARG A 22 -3.34 15.22 15.42
CA ARG A 22 -3.01 14.42 14.23
C ARG A 22 -3.23 15.17 12.93
N HIS A 23 -3.61 16.44 12.99
CA HIS A 23 -3.72 17.28 11.81
C HIS A 23 -2.35 17.54 11.19
N SER A 24 -2.22 17.26 9.89
CA SER A 24 -1.03 17.57 9.13
C SER A 24 -0.74 19.07 9.19
N GLY A 25 0.50 19.43 9.48
CA GLY A 25 0.97 20.83 9.40
C GLY A 25 1.19 21.31 7.95
N THR A 26 0.87 20.49 6.96
CA THR A 26 1.06 20.79 5.53
C THR A 26 -0.26 20.62 4.77
N GLY A 27 -0.43 21.39 3.68
CA GLY A 27 -1.57 21.24 2.77
C GLY A 27 -1.44 20.08 1.78
N ARG A 28 -0.47 19.18 1.99
CA ARG A 28 -0.30 17.97 1.18
C ARG A 28 -1.21 16.88 1.70
N ASP A 29 -1.97 16.27 0.81
CA ASP A 29 -2.79 15.11 1.07
C ASP A 29 -1.95 13.82 1.00
N GLY A 30 -2.35 12.81 1.76
CA GLY A 30 -1.70 11.48 1.75
C GLY A 30 -2.09 10.63 0.55
N ALA A 31 -2.66 11.23 -0.50
CA ALA A 31 -3.11 10.50 -1.67
C ALA A 31 -1.89 9.89 -2.41
N PRO A 32 -1.96 8.61 -2.82
CA PRO A 32 -0.86 7.96 -3.50
C PRO A 32 -0.56 8.67 -4.82
N LYS A 33 0.73 8.99 -5.04
CA LYS A 33 1.18 9.66 -6.26
C LYS A 33 0.82 8.81 -7.48
N LYS A 34 0.18 9.42 -8.48
CA LYS A 34 -0.26 8.73 -9.72
C LYS A 34 -1.19 7.53 -9.47
N GLY A 35 -2.06 7.59 -8.46
CA GLY A 35 -3.06 6.54 -8.20
C GLY A 35 -2.48 5.20 -7.73
N GLY A 36 -1.25 5.19 -7.22
CA GLY A 36 -0.54 3.96 -6.87
C GLY A 36 0.28 3.35 -8.01
N ALA A 37 0.12 3.80 -9.26
CA ALA A 37 0.89 3.31 -10.42
C ALA A 37 2.30 3.94 -10.53
N GLY A 38 2.86 4.37 -9.40
CA GLY A 38 3.78 5.47 -9.33
C GLY A 38 5.25 5.16 -9.63
N ALA A 39 5.59 4.60 -10.80
CA ALA A 39 6.96 4.37 -11.31
C ALA A 39 7.70 3.12 -10.79
N LYS A 40 8.83 2.82 -11.45
CA LYS A 40 9.83 1.81 -11.05
C LYS A 40 10.22 2.04 -9.57
N TYR A 41 10.14 0.98 -8.76
CA TYR A 41 10.32 0.94 -7.29
C TYR A 41 9.12 1.34 -6.41
N THR A 42 7.90 1.40 -6.94
CA THR A 42 6.70 1.71 -6.16
C THR A 42 5.80 0.48 -6.08
N TRP A 43 5.11 0.30 -4.95
CA TRP A 43 4.10 -0.74 -4.78
C TRP A 43 3.02 -0.48 -5.84
N GLY A 44 2.66 -1.52 -6.61
CA GLY A 44 1.74 -1.42 -7.74
C GLY A 44 0.35 -0.89 -7.37
N VAL A 45 -0.51 -0.77 -8.38
CA VAL A 45 -1.90 -0.33 -8.15
C VAL A 45 -2.64 -1.43 -7.38
N PRO A 46 -3.28 -1.12 -6.24
CA PRO A 46 -4.09 -2.10 -5.51
C PRO A 46 -5.21 -2.69 -6.40
N GLY A 47 -5.32 -4.01 -6.46
CA GLY A 47 -6.29 -4.72 -7.30
C GLY A 47 -5.89 -4.85 -8.77
N TYR A 48 -4.69 -4.37 -9.13
CA TYR A 48 -4.00 -4.71 -10.36
C TYR A 48 -2.82 -5.61 -9.99
N ASP A 49 -3.14 -6.76 -9.39
CA ASP A 49 -2.19 -7.85 -9.33
C ASP A 49 -1.96 -8.28 -10.78
N ASP A 50 -0.70 -8.48 -11.15
CA ASP A 50 -0.33 -8.78 -12.52
C ASP A 50 -0.87 -10.17 -12.88
N ASP A 51 -2.13 -10.22 -13.35
CA ASP A 51 -2.88 -11.43 -13.70
C ASP A 51 -2.14 -12.30 -14.75
N GLY A 52 -1.06 -11.78 -15.33
CA GLY A 52 -0.21 -12.44 -16.31
C GLY A 52 1.29 -12.24 -16.14
N SER A 53 1.82 -11.72 -15.01
CA SER A 53 3.28 -11.78 -14.83
C SER A 53 3.72 -13.22 -14.83
N GLU A 54 4.61 -13.57 -15.76
CA GLU A 54 5.48 -14.71 -15.60
C GLU A 54 6.12 -14.59 -14.22
N VAL A 55 5.82 -15.56 -13.36
CA VAL A 55 6.48 -15.67 -12.05
C VAL A 55 7.93 -15.98 -12.39
N PHE A 56 8.80 -14.98 -12.28
CA PHE A 56 10.23 -15.17 -12.49
C PHE A 56 10.80 -15.93 -11.30
N VAL A 57 10.91 -17.25 -11.43
CA VAL A 57 11.51 -18.11 -10.42
C VAL A 57 13.02 -18.19 -10.66
N ASP A 58 13.82 -17.82 -9.65
CA ASP A 58 15.28 -17.89 -9.72
C ASP A 58 15.77 -19.28 -9.26
N LYS A 59 16.27 -20.07 -10.21
CA LYS A 59 16.82 -21.41 -9.96
C LYS A 59 18.07 -21.41 -9.08
N MET A 60 18.70 -20.25 -8.89
CA MET A 60 19.88 -20.09 -8.04
C MET A 60 19.53 -19.66 -6.61
N ASP A 61 18.26 -19.46 -6.27
CA ASP A 61 17.86 -19.16 -4.89
C ASP A 61 18.12 -20.40 -4.01
N PRO A 62 18.84 -20.29 -2.87
CA PRO A 62 19.05 -21.41 -1.95
C PRO A 62 17.76 -22.07 -1.43
N ASN A 63 16.62 -21.39 -1.53
CA ASN A 63 15.30 -21.89 -1.18
C ASN A 63 14.48 -22.35 -2.40
N PHE A 64 15.07 -22.43 -3.59
CA PHE A 64 14.37 -22.89 -4.79
C PHE A 64 13.99 -24.38 -4.66
N ASP A 65 12.71 -24.68 -4.86
CA ASP A 65 12.16 -26.02 -4.88
C ASP A 65 11.56 -26.32 -6.27
N GLU A 66 12.07 -27.36 -6.92
CA GLU A 66 11.65 -27.78 -8.26
C GLU A 66 10.20 -28.30 -8.27
N GLU A 67 9.73 -28.90 -7.17
CA GLU A 67 8.36 -29.44 -7.08
C GLU A 67 7.30 -28.32 -7.03
N GLU A 68 7.65 -27.19 -6.40
CA GLU A 68 6.76 -26.03 -6.30
C GLU A 68 6.50 -25.39 -7.68
N GLU A 69 7.50 -25.38 -8.59
CA GLU A 69 7.37 -24.85 -9.96
C GLU A 69 6.35 -25.64 -10.82
N GLU A 70 6.31 -26.98 -10.68
CA GLU A 70 5.39 -27.84 -11.43
C GLU A 70 3.92 -27.64 -11.03
N THR A 71 3.66 -27.36 -9.75
CA THR A 71 2.30 -27.09 -9.24
C THR A 71 1.73 -25.76 -9.75
N ILE A 72 2.60 -24.75 -9.91
CA ILE A 72 2.24 -23.43 -10.44
C ILE A 72 1.91 -23.51 -11.95
N PHE A 73 2.62 -24.35 -12.70
CA PHE A 73 2.38 -24.54 -14.14
C PHE A 73 1.11 -25.36 -14.42
N THR A 74 0.82 -26.38 -13.62
CA THR A 74 -0.38 -27.23 -13.78
C THR A 74 -1.67 -26.50 -13.39
N SER A 75 -1.64 -25.67 -12.34
CA SER A 75 -2.79 -24.87 -11.93
C SER A 75 -3.21 -23.86 -12.99
N LYS A 76 -2.26 -23.18 -13.66
CA LYS A 76 -2.54 -22.26 -14.78
C LYS A 76 -3.23 -22.96 -15.95
N ARG A 77 -2.75 -24.13 -16.37
CA ARG A 77 -3.36 -24.90 -17.49
C ARG A 77 -4.82 -25.31 -17.26
N ASN A 78 -5.21 -25.51 -16.01
CA ASN A 78 -6.57 -25.94 -15.67
C ASN A 78 -7.57 -24.76 -15.58
N VAL A 79 -7.10 -23.53 -15.46
CA VAL A 79 -7.94 -22.32 -15.49
C VAL A 79 -8.35 -21.97 -16.93
N ASP A 80 -7.44 -22.18 -17.89
CA ASP A 80 -7.68 -21.85 -19.31
C ASP A 80 -8.64 -22.81 -20.03
N THR A 81 -8.89 -23.99 -19.47
CA THR A 81 -9.76 -25.02 -20.08
C THR A 81 -11.24 -24.91 -19.69
N ASN A 82 -11.60 -23.97 -18.80
CA ASN A 82 -12.99 -23.72 -18.40
C ASN A 82 -13.48 -22.33 -18.88
N LYS A 83 -13.40 -22.11 -20.20
CA LYS A 83 -13.95 -20.92 -20.88
C LYS A 83 -14.77 -21.32 -22.09
#